data_AF-A0A926K1I6-F1
#
_entry.id   AF-A0A926K1I6-F1
#
_cell.length_a   1.000
_cell.length_b   1.000
_cell.length_c   1.000
_cell.angle_alpha   90.00
_cell.angle_beta   90.00
_cell.angle_gamma   90.00
#
_symmetry.space_group_name_H-M   'P 1'
#
loop_
_entity.id
_entity.type
_entity.pdbx_description
1 polymer ?
#
loop_
_entity_poly.entity_id
_entity_poly.type
_entity_poly.pdbx_seq_one_letter_code
_entity_poly.pdbx_strand_id
1 'polypeptide(L)'
;MTPAALVALALTLVVEVPVVVAFAWLARWVGKRRAVAGAVGVNAVTHPVLYAVSAGFGSPWQLVGAETVVVAVETLLLVWWWHVRGREDTVTLALAVVAANAASTALGLLVL
;
A
#
# COMPACT_ATOMS: atom_id res chain seq x y z
N MET A 1 1.23 -17.61 8.04
CA MET A 1 1.60 -17.17 6.68
C MET A 1 2.63 -18.13 6.12
N THR A 2 2.57 -18.44 4.82
CA THR A 2 3.56 -19.28 4.16
C THR A 2 4.88 -18.51 3.96
N PRO A 3 6.02 -19.19 3.73
CA PRO A 3 7.28 -18.51 3.42
C PRO A 3 7.17 -17.58 2.20
N ALA A 4 6.45 -18.01 1.15
CA ALA A 4 6.19 -17.19 -0.03
C ALA A 4 5.41 -15.90 0.30
N ALA A 5 4.39 -15.97 1.16
CA ALA A 5 3.64 -14.79 1.58
C ALA A 5 4.49 -13.82 2.43
N LEU A 6 5.49 -14.32 3.16
CA LEU A 6 6.44 -13.48 3.89
C LEU A 6 7.41 -12.76 2.94
N VAL A 7 7.88 -13.44 1.89
CA VAL A 7 8.71 -12.83 0.85
C VAL A 7 7.92 -11.78 0.08
N ALA A 8 6.66 -12.07 -0.28
CA ALA A 8 5.75 -11.10 -0.90
C ALA A 8 5.59 -9.85 -0.03
N LEU A 9 5.30 -10.03 1.27
CA LEU A 9 5.16 -8.92 2.21
C LEU A 9 6.45 -8.08 2.31
N ALA A 10 7.61 -8.73 2.37
CA ALA A 10 8.88 -8.04 2.43
C ALA A 10 9.15 -7.21 1.16
N LEU A 11 8.86 -7.77 -0.02
CA LEU A 11 8.97 -7.06 -1.29
C LEU A 11 8.01 -5.87 -1.35
N THR A 12 6.75 -6.05 -0.97
CA THR A 12 5.77 -4.96 -0.87
C THR A 12 6.29 -3.84 0.03
N LEU A 13 6.72 -4.16 1.25
CA LEU A 13 7.23 -3.15 2.18
C LEU A 13 8.46 -2.40 1.62
N VAL A 14 9.37 -3.11 0.92
CA VAL A 14 10.56 -2.50 0.32
C VAL A 14 10.21 -1.57 -0.84
N VAL A 15 9.13 -1.84 -1.57
CA VAL A 15 8.71 -1.04 -2.72
C VAL A 15 7.80 0.11 -2.31
N GLU A 16 6.76 -0.17 -1.53
CA GLU A 16 5.72 0.80 -1.22
C GLU A 16 6.15 1.83 -0.20
N VAL A 17 6.80 1.41 0.88
CA VAL A 17 7.16 2.31 1.98
C VAL A 17 8.02 3.47 1.49
N PRO A 18 9.10 3.28 0.68
CA PRO A 18 9.87 4.40 0.16
C PRO A 18 9.04 5.36 -0.70
N VAL A 19 8.15 4.84 -1.55
CA VAL A 19 7.30 5.65 -2.43
C VAL A 19 6.39 6.54 -1.57
N VAL A 20 5.60 5.94 -0.68
CA VAL A 20 4.62 6.69 0.12
C VAL A 20 5.32 7.65 1.09
N VAL A 21 6.45 7.25 1.68
CA VAL A 21 7.24 8.12 2.56
C VAL A 21 7.83 9.31 1.79
N ALA A 22 8.29 9.12 0.56
CA ALA A 22 8.80 10.20 -0.28
C ALA A 22 7.69 11.23 -0.56
N PHE A 23 6.49 10.79 -0.92
CA PHE A 23 5.35 11.69 -1.13
C PHE A 23 4.98 12.45 0.16
N ALA A 24 4.86 11.75 1.29
CA ALA A 24 4.55 12.37 2.58
C ALA A 24 5.60 13.39 3.01
N TRP A 25 6.88 13.12 2.71
CA TRP A 25 7.99 14.03 3.01
C TRP A 25 7.98 15.27 2.10
N LEU A 26 7.84 15.07 0.79
CA LEU A 26 7.81 16.16 -0.20
C LEU A 26 6.61 17.09 0.01
N ALA A 27 5.45 16.53 0.33
CA ALA A 27 4.24 17.29 0.63
C ALA A 27 4.18 17.82 2.08
N ARG A 28 5.18 17.48 2.92
CA ARG A 28 5.31 17.91 4.33
C ARG A 28 4.09 17.60 5.20
N TRP A 29 3.32 16.56 4.87
CA TRP A 29 2.11 16.17 5.63
C TRP A 29 2.45 15.74 7.05
N VAL A 30 3.55 15.00 7.23
CA VAL A 30 3.97 14.46 8.52
C VAL A 30 5.50 14.37 8.62
N GLY A 31 6.02 14.29 9.86
CA GLY A 31 7.44 14.02 10.09
C GLY A 31 7.86 12.61 9.66
N LYS A 32 9.13 12.45 9.25
CA LYS A 32 9.69 11.20 8.68
C LYS A 32 9.36 9.93 9.48
N ARG A 33 9.47 9.98 10.82
CA ARG A 33 9.17 8.80 11.67
C ARG A 33 7.71 8.37 11.57
N ARG A 34 6.78 9.34 11.55
CA ARG A 34 5.33 9.08 11.45
C ARG A 34 4.94 8.65 10.03
N ALA A 35 5.63 9.15 9.01
CA ALA A 35 5.50 8.67 7.63
C ALA A 35 5.88 7.19 7.52
N VAL A 36 7.07 6.81 8.01
CA VAL A 36 7.52 5.41 7.97
C VAL A 36 6.58 4.51 8.77
N ALA A 37 6.23 4.90 10.00
CA ALA A 37 5.33 4.10 10.84
C ALA A 37 3.93 3.92 10.22
N GLY A 38 3.39 4.99 9.61
CA GLY A 38 2.10 4.92 8.91
C GLY A 38 2.16 3.99 7.71
N ALA A 39 3.15 4.16 6.82
CA ALA A 39 3.29 3.35 5.61
C ALA A 39 3.49 1.87 5.93
N VAL A 40 4.40 1.55 6.86
CA VAL A 40 4.61 0.16 7.32
C VAL A 40 3.35 -0.39 7.99
N GLY A 41 2.70 0.42 8.84
CA GLY A 41 1.50 0.01 9.58
C GLY A 41 0.33 -0.34 8.69
N VAL A 42 0.03 0.49 7.67
CA VAL A 42 -1.09 0.20 6.75
C VAL A 42 -0.81 -1.05 5.92
N ASN A 43 0.39 -1.17 5.34
CA ASN A 43 0.79 -2.35 4.58
C ASN A 43 0.72 -3.63 5.43
N ALA A 44 1.19 -3.58 6.68
CA ALA A 44 1.15 -4.72 7.60
C ALA A 44 -0.27 -5.15 7.98
N VAL A 45 -1.27 -4.27 7.85
CA VAL A 45 -2.68 -4.58 8.09
C VAL A 45 -3.36 -5.10 6.83
N THR A 46 -3.11 -4.49 5.67
CA THR A 46 -3.81 -4.77 4.41
C THR A 46 -3.30 -6.01 3.71
N HIS A 47 -1.98 -6.16 3.58
CA HIS A 47 -1.37 -7.18 2.74
C HIS A 47 -1.53 -8.61 3.26
N PRO A 48 -1.44 -8.90 4.58
CA PRO A 48 -1.74 -10.24 5.07
C PRO A 48 -3.16 -10.70 4.74
N VAL A 49 -4.12 -9.77 4.76
CA VAL A 49 -5.52 -10.05 4.39
C VAL A 49 -5.64 -10.28 2.89
N LEU A 50 -5.03 -9.40 2.07
CA LEU A 50 -5.01 -9.56 0.61
C LEU A 50 -4.45 -10.93 0.22
N TYR A 51 -3.30 -11.33 0.78
CA TYR A 51 -2.67 -12.61 0.46
C TYR A 51 -3.54 -13.80 0.88
N ALA A 52 -4.13 -13.76 2.07
CA ALA A 52 -5.02 -14.82 2.55
C ALA A 52 -6.24 -14.99 1.64
N VAL A 53 -6.84 -13.89 1.18
CA VAL A 53 -8.02 -13.91 0.31
C VAL A 53 -7.65 -14.29 -1.13
N SER A 54 -6.50 -13.82 -1.63
CA SER A 54 -6.04 -14.06 -3.00
C SER A 54 -5.76 -15.53 -3.31
N ALA A 55 -5.49 -16.35 -2.29
CA ALA A 55 -5.32 -17.79 -2.45
C ALA A 55 -6.57 -18.51 -3.01
N GLY A 56 -7.75 -17.88 -2.90
CA GLY A 56 -9.01 -18.38 -3.46
C GLY A 56 -9.41 -17.75 -4.79
N PHE A 57 -8.59 -16.89 -5.39
CA PHE A 57 -8.93 -16.24 -6.65
C PHE A 57 -8.82 -17.22 -7.83
N GLY A 58 -9.85 -17.21 -8.68
CA GLY A 58 -9.90 -17.96 -9.94
C GLY A 58 -9.85 -17.05 -11.18
N SER A 59 -9.79 -15.73 -11.00
CA SER A 59 -9.78 -14.75 -12.10
C SER A 59 -8.87 -13.56 -11.78
N PRO A 60 -8.11 -13.05 -12.76
CA PRO A 60 -7.27 -11.86 -12.58
C PRO A 60 -8.09 -10.61 -12.23
N TRP A 61 -9.37 -10.56 -12.61
CA TRP A 61 -10.27 -9.46 -12.23
C TRP A 61 -10.57 -9.41 -10.72
N GLN A 62 -10.49 -10.55 -10.03
CA GLN A 62 -10.62 -10.58 -8.57
C GLN A 62 -9.41 -9.92 -7.90
N LEU A 63 -8.20 -10.11 -8.47
CA LEU A 63 -6.99 -9.42 -8.00
C LEU A 63 -7.14 -7.91 -8.23
N VAL A 64 -7.50 -7.47 -9.44
CA VAL A 64 -7.71 -6.03 -9.73
C VAL A 64 -8.75 -5.40 -8.79
N GLY A 65 -9.86 -6.10 -8.54
CA GLY A 65 -10.88 -5.66 -7.60
C GLY A 65 -10.36 -5.55 -6.16
N ALA A 66 -9.60 -6.54 -5.70
CA ALA A 66 -9.01 -6.55 -4.37
C ALA A 66 -7.96 -5.44 -4.19
N GLU A 67 -7.08 -5.23 -5.17
CA GLU A 67 -6.09 -4.15 -5.18
C GLU A 67 -6.77 -2.78 -5.13
N THR A 68 -7.87 -2.60 -5.87
CA THR A 68 -8.67 -1.36 -5.81
C THR A 68 -9.20 -1.10 -4.40
N VAL A 69 -9.67 -2.14 -3.71
CA VAL A 69 -10.14 -2.04 -2.33
C VAL A 69 -8.98 -1.75 -1.37
N VAL A 70 -7.84 -2.41 -1.54
CA VAL A 70 -6.63 -2.18 -0.72
C VAL A 70 -6.18 -0.74 -0.84
N VAL A 71 -6.02 -0.22 -2.07
CA VAL A 71 -5.66 1.18 -2.32
C VAL A 71 -6.63 2.15 -1.63
N ALA A 72 -7.94 1.91 -1.72
CA ALA A 72 -8.93 2.75 -1.07
C ALA A 72 -8.79 2.71 0.47
N VAL A 73 -8.62 1.52 1.05
CA VAL A 73 -8.45 1.33 2.49
C VAL A 73 -7.16 1.97 2.98
N GLU A 74 -6.04 1.73 2.32
CA GLU A 74 -4.74 2.33 2.68
C GLU A 74 -4.79 3.85 2.59
N THR A 75 -5.39 4.39 1.53
CA THR A 75 -5.59 5.84 1.40
C THR A 75 -6.38 6.38 2.57
N LEU A 76 -7.51 5.77 2.94
CA LEU A 76 -8.34 6.22 4.06
C LEU A 76 -7.60 6.12 5.40
N LEU A 77 -6.88 5.02 5.64
CA LEU A 77 -6.09 4.83 6.86
C LEU A 77 -4.98 5.88 6.96
N LEU A 78 -4.27 6.17 5.87
CA LEU A 78 -3.21 7.16 5.84
C LEU A 78 -3.76 8.59 5.97
N VAL A 79 -4.86 8.93 5.29
CA VAL A 79 -5.56 10.21 5.46
C VAL A 79 -5.90 10.42 6.93
N TRP A 80 -6.50 9.41 7.56
CA TRP A 80 -6.89 9.48 8.97
C TRP A 80 -5.68 9.58 9.90
N TRP A 81 -4.67 8.72 9.72
CA TRP A 81 -3.50 8.63 10.59
C TRP A 81 -2.58 9.85 10.46
N TRP A 82 -2.34 10.33 9.24
CA TRP A 82 -1.49 11.48 8.97
C TRP A 82 -2.24 12.81 9.05
N HIS A 83 -3.56 12.77 9.23
CA HIS A 83 -4.42 13.94 9.23
C HIS A 83 -4.22 14.80 7.98
N VAL A 84 -4.14 14.16 6.80
CA VAL A 84 -4.05 14.86 5.52
C VAL A 84 -5.33 15.67 5.34
N ARG A 85 -5.20 16.97 5.06
CA ARG A 85 -6.34 17.90 4.94
C ARG A 85 -6.40 18.46 3.54
N GLY A 86 -7.62 18.65 3.05
CA GLY A 86 -7.85 19.22 1.72
C GLY A 86 -7.93 18.16 0.63
N ARG A 87 -8.70 18.49 -0.39
CA ARG A 87 -9.02 17.57 -1.49
C ARG A 87 -7.79 17.25 -2.32
N GLU A 88 -6.96 18.24 -2.62
CA GLU A 88 -5.76 18.10 -3.46
C GLU A 88 -4.71 17.19 -2.82
N ASP A 89 -4.46 17.35 -1.53
CA ASP A 89 -3.56 16.49 -0.77
C ASP A 89 -4.07 15.06 -0.67
N THR A 90 -5.39 14.89 -0.45
CA THR A 90 -6.03 13.57 -0.42
C THR A 90 -5.91 12.86 -1.77
N VAL A 91 -6.13 13.58 -2.87
CA VAL A 91 -5.98 13.02 -4.23
C VAL A 91 -4.52 12.65 -4.49
N THR A 92 -3.57 13.51 -4.09
CA THR A 92 -2.14 13.23 -4.26
C THR A 92 -1.72 11.99 -3.48
N LEU A 93 -2.21 11.83 -2.25
CA LEU A 93 -1.98 10.63 -1.44
C LEU A 93 -2.59 9.40 -2.11
N ALA A 94 -3.82 9.48 -2.61
CA ALA A 94 -4.46 8.37 -3.31
C ALA A 94 -3.64 7.93 -4.53
N LEU A 95 -3.15 8.87 -5.33
CA LEU A 95 -2.29 8.57 -6.49
C LEU A 95 -0.96 7.94 -6.07
N ALA A 96 -0.35 8.39 -4.97
CA ALA A 96 0.87 7.79 -4.44
C ALA A 96 0.64 6.34 -4.00
N VAL A 97 -0.48 6.05 -3.34
CA VAL A 97 -0.87 4.69 -2.93
C VAL A 97 -1.14 3.81 -4.15
N VAL A 98 -1.88 4.31 -5.15
CA VAL A 98 -2.09 3.61 -6.44
C VAL A 98 -0.75 3.24 -7.08
N ALA A 99 0.16 4.21 -7.19
CA ALA A 99 1.46 3.98 -7.82
C ALA A 99 2.31 2.96 -7.04
N ALA A 100 2.29 3.04 -5.71
CA ALA A 100 3.00 2.11 -4.83
C ALA A 100 2.47 0.68 -4.97
N ASN A 101 1.15 0.48 -4.87
CA ASN A 101 0.51 -0.83 -5.01
C ASN A 101 0.71 -1.39 -6.42
N ALA A 102 0.51 -0.57 -7.47
CA ALA A 102 0.73 -1.03 -8.84
C ALA A 102 2.18 -1.50 -9.08
N ALA A 103 3.17 -0.79 -8.52
CA ALA A 103 4.57 -1.17 -8.61
C ALA A 103 4.88 -2.45 -7.82
N SER A 104 4.36 -2.59 -6.60
CA SER A 104 4.58 -3.76 -5.76
C SER A 104 3.91 -5.01 -6.35
N THR A 105 2.67 -4.91 -6.83
CA THR A 105 1.95 -5.99 -7.52
C THR A 105 2.67 -6.40 -8.80
N ALA A 106 3.11 -5.45 -9.63
CA ALA A 106 3.85 -5.77 -10.86
C ALA A 106 5.17 -6.50 -10.54
N LEU A 107 5.92 -6.05 -9.54
CA LEU A 107 7.14 -6.73 -9.10
C LEU A 107 6.85 -8.11 -8.48
N GLY A 108 5.77 -8.22 -7.70
CA GLY A 108 5.30 -9.49 -7.14
C GLY A 108 5.03 -10.51 -8.24
N LEU A 109 4.27 -10.13 -9.28
CA LEU A 109 3.95 -10.99 -10.42
C LEU A 109 5.16 -11.37 -11.28
N LEU A 110 6.25 -10.60 -11.24
CA LEU A 110 7.48 -10.89 -12.00
C LEU A 110 8.43 -11.84 -11.25
N VAL A 111 8.38 -11.86 -9.92
CA VAL A 111 9.39 -12.51 -9.07
C VAL A 111 8.84 -13.70 -8.29
N LEU A 112 7.52 -13.84 -8.17
CA LEU A 112 6.81 -14.90 -7.44
C LEU A 112 5.86 -15.68 -8.35
#